data_AF-A0A2M7SST2-F1
#
_entry.id   AF-A0A2M7SST2-F1
#
_cell.length_a   1.000
_cell.length_b   1.000
_cell.length_c   1.000
_cell.angle_alpha   90.00
_cell.angle_beta   90.00
_cell.angle_gamma   90.00
#
_symmetry.space_group_name_H-M   'P 1'
#
loop_
_entity.id
_entity.type
_entity.pdbx_description
1 polymer ?
#
loop_
_entity_poly.entity_id
_entity_poly.type
_entity_poly.pdbx_seq_one_letter_code
_entity_poly.pdbx_strand_id
1 'polypeptide(L)'
;MGNKVLRVILVLFVAGVLVVGSFGGGFVTARLLPANMVIPALAPQVTTAPSGDQGGTPESLQTTFQPFWEAWNIVHQRYVDQPLDDTALMRGAIRGMMAALGDAHSAYM
;
A
#
# COMPACT_ATOMS: atom_id res chain seq x y z
N MET A 1 42.33 28.43 -32.52
CA MET A 1 41.12 28.35 -31.66
C MET A 1 40.45 26.96 -31.64
N GLY A 2 40.53 26.15 -32.70
CA GLY A 2 39.72 24.92 -32.87
C GLY A 2 39.91 23.79 -31.83
N ASN A 3 41.13 23.44 -31.43
CA ASN A 3 41.35 22.29 -30.53
C ASN A 3 40.84 22.51 -29.10
N LYS A 4 40.80 23.76 -28.62
CA LYS A 4 40.25 24.08 -27.28
C LYS A 4 38.73 23.93 -27.28
N VAL A 5 38.06 24.46 -28.30
CA VAL A 5 36.60 24.34 -28.47
C VAL A 5 36.20 22.87 -28.68
N LEU A 6 36.94 22.13 -29.52
CA LEU A 6 36.69 20.70 -29.74
C LEU A 6 36.85 19.87 -28.45
N ARG A 7 37.89 20.15 -27.64
CA ARG A 7 38.07 19.49 -26.33
C ARG A 7 36.92 19.82 -25.37
N VAL A 8 36.46 21.07 -25.33
CA VAL A 8 35.33 21.47 -24.47
C VAL A 8 34.03 20.77 -24.88
N ILE A 9 33.74 20.69 -26.18
CA ILE A 9 32.56 19.98 -26.69
C ILE A 9 32.62 18.49 -26.34
N LEU A 10 33.78 17.86 -26.50
CA LEU A 10 33.96 16.43 -26.21
C LEU A 10 33.79 16.14 -24.72
N VAL A 11 34.33 16.99 -23.83
CA VAL A 11 34.14 16.87 -22.38
C VAL A 11 32.67 17.03 -21.98
N LEU A 12 31.96 18.01 -22.55
CA LEU A 12 30.52 18.20 -22.27
C LEU A 12 29.68 17.01 -22.76
N PHE A 13 30.02 16.44 -23.91
CA PHE A 13 29.34 15.26 -24.43
C PHE A 13 29.52 14.05 -23.52
N VAL A 14 30.77 13.77 -23.09
CA VAL A 14 31.07 12.67 -22.17
C VAL A 14 30.38 12.88 -20.82
N ALA A 15 30.38 14.11 -20.30
CA ALA A 15 29.68 14.45 -19.07
C ALA A 15 28.16 14.22 -19.20
N GLY A 16 27.55 14.63 -20.32
CA GLY A 16 26.13 14.39 -20.59
C GLY A 16 25.78 12.91 -20.64
N VAL A 17 26.60 12.10 -21.32
CA VAL A 17 26.41 10.64 -21.39
C VAL A 17 26.55 10.00 -20.01
N LEU A 18 27.50 10.45 -19.18
CA LEU A 18 27.66 9.97 -17.80
C LEU A 18 26.42 10.27 -16.94
N VAL A 19 25.89 11.50 -17.02
CA VAL A 19 24.71 11.89 -16.23
C VAL A 19 23.48 11.08 -16.63
N VAL A 20 23.23 10.92 -17.94
CA VAL A 20 22.09 10.14 -18.45
C VAL A 20 22.28 8.65 -18.15
N GLY A 21 23.51 8.14 -18.26
CA GLY A 21 23.85 6.75 -17.97
C GLY A 21 23.64 6.38 -16.49
N SER A 22 24.04 7.24 -15.56
CA SER A 22 23.83 7.01 -14.12
C SER A 22 22.35 7.00 -13.74
N PHE A 23 21.55 7.90 -14.32
CA PHE A 23 20.11 7.97 -14.03
C PHE A 23 19.32 6.86 -14.73
N GLY A 24 19.58 6.63 -16.02
CA GLY A 24 18.92 5.58 -16.82
C GLY A 24 19.28 4.17 -16.35
N GLY A 25 20.54 3.95 -15.97
CA GLY A 25 20.99 2.69 -15.39
C GLY A 25 20.24 2.33 -14.11
N GLY A 26 20.06 3.29 -13.20
CA GLY A 26 19.30 3.09 -11.96
C GLY A 26 17.83 2.72 -12.23
N PHE A 27 17.17 3.41 -13.17
CA PHE A 27 15.76 3.17 -13.49
C PHE A 27 15.49 1.79 -14.10
N VAL A 28 16.36 1.33 -15.01
CA VAL A 28 16.23 0.01 -15.64
C VAL A 28 16.51 -1.10 -14.63
N THR A 29 17.55 -0.94 -13.81
CA THR A 29 17.87 -1.91 -12.75
C THR A 29 16.72 -2.02 -11.75
N ALA A 30 16.07 -0.91 -11.38
CA ALA A 30 14.91 -0.90 -10.48
C ALA A 30 13.69 -1.65 -11.04
N ARG A 31 13.53 -1.74 -12.37
CA ARG A 31 12.44 -2.47 -13.02
C ARG A 31 12.75 -3.97 -13.21
N LEU A 32 14.03 -4.33 -13.30
CA LEU A 32 14.48 -5.71 -13.51
C LEU A 32 14.79 -6.45 -12.20
N LEU A 33 15.00 -5.73 -11.10
CA LEU A 33 15.17 -6.33 -9.78
C LEU A 33 13.84 -6.93 -9.30
N PRO A 34 13.80 -8.24 -8.98
CA PRO A 34 12.60 -8.86 -8.42
C PRO A 34 12.30 -8.24 -7.05
N ALA A 35 11.01 -8.00 -6.76
CA ALA A 35 10.53 -7.30 -5.57
C ALA A 35 10.97 -7.92 -4.22
N ASN A 36 11.51 -9.14 -4.24
CA ASN A 36 11.97 -9.88 -3.07
C ASN A 36 13.49 -9.72 -2.80
N MET A 37 14.21 -8.92 -3.59
CA MET A 37 15.64 -8.70 -3.38
C MET A 37 15.86 -7.59 -2.34
N VAL A 38 16.06 -8.00 -1.08
CA VAL A 38 16.40 -7.09 0.02
C VAL A 38 17.86 -6.64 -0.14
N ILE A 39 18.10 -5.34 -0.34
CA ILE A 39 19.44 -4.75 -0.32
C ILE A 39 19.80 -4.46 1.14
N PRO A 40 20.76 -5.17 1.76
CA PRO A 40 21.01 -5.07 3.21
C PRO A 40 21.43 -3.67 3.68
N ALA A 41 22.03 -2.87 2.81
CA ALA A 41 22.47 -1.50 3.10
C ALA A 41 21.35 -0.44 3.06
N LEU A 42 20.21 -0.74 2.43
CA LEU A 42 19.02 0.12 2.36
C LEU A 42 17.81 -0.48 3.09
N ALA A 43 17.95 -1.69 3.64
CA ALA A 43 16.94 -2.26 4.50
C ALA A 43 16.82 -1.34 5.73
N PRO A 44 15.63 -0.76 6.02
CA PRO A 44 15.42 -0.19 7.34
C PRO A 44 15.78 -1.27 8.35
N GLN A 45 16.65 -0.96 9.31
CA GLN A 45 16.96 -1.86 10.41
C GLN A 45 15.71 -1.99 11.26
N VAL A 46 14.77 -2.81 10.79
CA VAL A 46 13.65 -3.28 11.58
C VAL A 46 14.27 -4.20 12.61
N THR A 47 14.47 -3.67 13.81
CA THR A 47 14.77 -4.48 14.99
C THR A 47 13.72 -5.58 15.04
N THR A 48 14.12 -6.81 14.80
CA THR A 48 13.25 -7.98 14.86
C THR A 48 12.75 -8.13 16.28
N ALA A 49 11.60 -7.51 16.58
CA ALA A 49 10.75 -7.98 17.65
C ALA A 49 10.43 -9.45 17.36
N PRO A 50 10.43 -10.34 18.37
CA PRO A 50 10.09 -11.73 18.17
C PRO A 50 8.72 -11.82 17.50
N SER A 51 8.61 -12.69 16.50
CA SER A 51 7.40 -12.99 15.74
C SER A 51 6.26 -13.43 16.66
N GLY A 52 5.55 -12.46 17.24
CA GLY A 52 4.13 -12.58 17.49
C GLY A 52 3.43 -12.19 16.19
N ASP A 53 2.42 -12.95 15.81
CA ASP A 53 1.55 -12.73 14.66
C ASP A 53 1.52 -11.28 14.19
N GLN A 54 2.01 -11.05 12.96
CA GLN A 54 1.79 -9.79 12.26
C GLN A 54 0.30 -9.51 12.33
N GLY A 55 -0.08 -8.40 12.98
CA GLY A 55 -1.44 -8.06 13.42
C GLY A 55 -2.48 -7.91 12.32
N GLY A 56 -2.72 -8.98 11.56
CA GLY A 56 -3.88 -9.18 10.71
C GLY A 56 -5.01 -9.81 11.52
N THR A 57 -6.23 -9.62 11.05
CA THR A 57 -7.41 -10.31 11.58
C THR A 57 -7.15 -11.83 11.56
N PRO A 58 -7.28 -12.54 12.70
CA PRO A 58 -7.14 -13.99 12.76
C PRO A 58 -7.89 -14.69 11.61
N GLU A 59 -7.31 -15.74 11.04
CA GLU A 59 -7.88 -16.46 9.88
C GLU A 59 -9.32 -16.94 10.14
N SER A 60 -9.60 -17.37 11.38
CA SER A 60 -10.94 -17.75 11.83
C SER A 60 -11.96 -16.61 11.73
N LEU A 61 -11.54 -15.39 12.05
CA LEU A 61 -12.39 -14.20 11.94
C LEU A 61 -12.58 -13.79 10.47
N GLN A 62 -11.56 -13.93 9.61
CA GLN A 62 -11.72 -13.65 8.18
C GLN A 62 -12.81 -14.53 7.56
N THR A 63 -12.81 -15.82 7.87
CA THR A 63 -13.83 -16.77 7.41
C THR A 63 -15.22 -16.41 7.96
N THR A 64 -15.30 -16.11 9.26
CA THR A 64 -16.58 -15.77 9.93
C THR A 64 -17.23 -14.51 9.35
N PHE A 65 -16.43 -13.50 9.00
CA PHE A 65 -16.90 -12.23 8.47
C PHE A 65 -17.01 -12.18 6.93
N GLN A 66 -16.71 -13.26 6.20
CA GLN A 66 -16.83 -13.28 4.74
C GLN A 66 -18.24 -12.89 4.25
N PRO A 67 -19.35 -13.42 4.80
CA PRO A 67 -20.69 -13.02 4.35
C PRO A 67 -21.01 -11.55 4.65
N PHE A 68 -20.44 -11.00 5.72
CA PHE A 68 -20.61 -9.58 6.04
C PHE A 68 -19.98 -8.68 4.96
N TRP A 69 -18.76 -9.01 4.52
CA TRP A 69 -18.08 -8.25 3.47
C TRP A 69 -18.72 -8.42 2.09
N GLU A 70 -19.30 -9.59 1.81
CA GLU A 70 -20.09 -9.80 0.60
C GLU A 70 -21.30 -8.85 0.55
N ALA A 71 -22.08 -8.78 1.64
CA ALA A 71 -23.20 -7.86 1.75
C ALA A 71 -22.75 -6.40 1.63
N TRP A 72 -21.67 -6.02 2.32
CA TRP A 72 -21.06 -4.69 2.21
C TRP A 72 -20.76 -4.33 0.74
N ASN A 73 -20.08 -5.24 0.02
CA ASN A 73 -19.73 -5.03 -1.38
C ASN A 73 -20.96 -4.92 -2.29
N ILE A 74 -21.98 -5.75 -2.07
CA ILE A 74 -23.23 -5.69 -2.86
C ILE A 74 -23.88 -4.32 -2.70
N VAL A 75 -23.99 -3.81 -1.47
CA VAL A 75 -24.59 -2.48 -1.22
C VAL A 75 -23.79 -1.40 -1.94
N HIS A 76 -22.47 -1.41 -1.85
CA HIS A 76 -21.63 -0.41 -2.53
C HIS A 76 -21.70 -0.48 -4.06
N GLN A 77 -21.91 -1.66 -4.62
CA GLN A 77 -21.98 -1.84 -6.07
C GLN A 77 -23.36 -1.60 -6.65
N ARG A 78 -24.42 -1.91 -5.90
CA ARG A 78 -25.78 -2.03 -6.42
C ARG A 78 -26.77 -1.02 -5.85
N TYR A 79 -26.40 -0.30 -4.80
CA TYR A 79 -27.28 0.72 -4.23
C TYR A 79 -27.37 1.93 -5.16
N VAL A 80 -28.59 2.48 -5.27
CA VAL A 80 -28.94 3.52 -6.25
C VAL A 80 -28.32 4.87 -5.87
N ASP A 81 -28.42 5.24 -4.60
CA ASP A 81 -27.98 6.54 -4.11
C ASP A 81 -26.56 6.45 -3.58
N GLN A 82 -25.60 6.81 -4.44
CA GLN A 82 -24.18 6.89 -4.10
C GLN A 82 -23.73 8.36 -4.10
N PRO A 83 -22.73 8.73 -3.26
CA PRO A 83 -21.93 7.87 -2.39
C PRO A 83 -22.63 7.48 -1.08
N LEU A 84 -22.28 6.30 -0.57
CA LEU A 84 -22.73 5.84 0.74
C LEU A 84 -21.91 6.49 1.85
N ASP A 85 -22.53 6.67 3.02
CA ASP A 85 -21.81 7.03 4.24
C ASP A 85 -21.34 5.76 4.95
N ASP A 86 -20.09 5.39 4.71
CA ASP A 86 -19.43 4.23 5.30
C ASP A 86 -19.41 4.29 6.84
N THR A 87 -19.34 5.50 7.40
CA THR A 87 -19.35 5.70 8.86
C THR A 87 -20.74 5.43 9.43
N ALA A 88 -21.81 5.80 8.71
CA ALA A 88 -23.17 5.44 9.07
C ALA A 88 -23.42 3.93 8.95
N LEU A 89 -22.96 3.31 7.87
CA LEU A 89 -23.09 1.85 7.64
C LEU A 89 -22.37 1.03 8.71
N MET A 90 -21.10 1.37 9.00
CA MET A 90 -20.32 0.72 10.06
C MET A 90 -21.01 0.85 11.43
N ARG A 91 -21.44 2.06 11.80
CA ARG A 91 -22.17 2.27 13.07
C ARG A 91 -23.51 1.54 13.11
N GLY A 92 -24.18 1.41 11.97
CA GLY A 92 -25.39 0.59 11.83
C GLY A 92 -25.11 -0.88 12.10
N ALA A 93 -24.04 -1.42 11.51
CA ALA A 93 -23.61 -2.80 11.74
C ALA A 93 -23.27 -3.07 13.22
N ILE A 94 -22.55 -2.16 13.88
CA ILE A 94 -22.25 -2.27 15.31
C ILE A 94 -23.53 -2.26 16.15
N ARG A 95 -24.46 -1.33 15.86
CA ARG A 95 -25.76 -1.28 16.57
C ARG A 95 -26.58 -2.55 16.37
N GLY A 96 -26.58 -3.12 15.17
CA GLY A 96 -27.24 -4.40 14.89
C GLY A 96 -26.62 -5.56 15.69
N MET A 97 -25.29 -5.59 15.79
CA MET A 97 -24.58 -6.58 16.60
C MET A 97 -24.93 -6.45 18.09
N MET A 98 -24.95 -5.23 18.62
CA MET A 98 -25.36 -4.95 20.01
C MET A 98 -26.83 -5.34 20.27
N ALA A 99 -27.72 -5.04 19.33
CA ALA A 99 -29.13 -5.42 19.44
C ALA A 99 -29.33 -6.95 19.43
N ALA A 100 -28.46 -7.69 18.74
CA ALA A 100 -28.52 -9.16 18.69
C ALA A 100 -28.21 -9.82 20.06
N LEU A 101 -27.59 -9.10 21.01
CA LEU A 101 -27.40 -9.60 22.38
C LEU A 101 -28.73 -9.69 23.16
N GLY A 102 -29.77 -8.96 22.73
CA GLY A 102 -31.06 -8.91 23.42
C GLY A 102 -31.02 -8.16 24.76
N ASP A 103 -29.91 -7.51 25.08
CA ASP A 103 -29.74 -6.69 26.28
C ASP A 103 -30.11 -5.23 26.00
N ALA A 104 -31.14 -4.74 26.67
CA ALA A 104 -31.65 -3.37 26.53
C ALA A 104 -30.67 -2.30 27.03
N HIS A 105 -29.64 -2.68 27.79
CA HIS A 105 -28.65 -1.75 28.35
C HIS A 105 -27.33 -1.72 27.55
N SER A 106 -27.20 -2.54 26.51
CA SER A 106 -26.04 -2.57 25.63
C SER A 106 -26.21 -1.61 24.45
N ALA A 107 -25.52 -0.45 24.49
CA ALA A 107 -25.56 0.55 23.44
C ALA A 107 -24.15 0.99 22.98
N TYR A 108 -24.04 1.35 21.70
CA TYR A 108 -22.84 1.95 21.09
C TYR A 108 -23.07 3.46 20.92
N MET A 109 -22.18 4.28 21.49
CA MET A 109 -22.26 5.75 21.52
C MET A 109 -21.24 6.40 20.58
#